data_AF-R5EFU2-F1
#
_entry.id   AF-R5EFU2-F1
#
_cell.length_a   1.000
_cell.length_b   1.000
_cell.length_c   1.000
_cell.angle_alpha   90.00
_cell.angle_beta   90.00
_cell.angle_gamma   90.00
#
_symmetry.space_group_name_H-M   'P 1'
#
loop_
_entity.id
_entity.type
_entity.pdbx_description
1 polymer ?
#
loop_
_entity_poly.entity_id
_entity_poly.type
_entity_poly.pdbx_seq_one_letter_code
_entity_poly.pdbx_strand_id
1 'polypeptide(L)' 'MRRTDREVTDPAEITEMMTRCEVLHLALNTDTVPYILPVNFEWSRTE' A
#
# COMPACT_ATOMS: atom_id res chain seq x y z
N MET A 1 -15.80 5.44 5.91
CA MET A 1 -15.21 5.35 4.56
C MET A 1 -16.13 6.04 3.57
N ARG A 2 -15.60 6.84 2.62
CA ARG A 2 -16.44 7.60 1.69
C ARG A 2 -16.98 6.74 0.52
N ARG A 3 -16.37 5.58 0.23
CA ARG A 3 -16.71 4.69 -0.91
C ARG A 3 -16.47 3.20 -0.60
N THR A 4 -17.37 2.60 0.17
CA THR A 4 -17.30 1.17 0.52
C THR A 4 -17.49 0.24 -0.69
N ASP A 5 -18.13 0.73 -1.76
CA ASP A 5 -18.29 0.02 -3.03
C ASP A 5 -16.96 -0.32 -3.74
N ARG A 6 -15.85 0.31 -3.32
CA ARG A 6 -14.51 0.14 -3.90
C ARG A 6 -13.54 -0.58 -2.98
N GLU A 7 -14.01 -1.13 -1.87
CA GLU A 7 -13.15 -1.88 -0.96
C GLU A 7 -12.73 -3.21 -1.59
N VAL A 8 -11.42 -3.39 -1.79
CA VAL A 8 -10.85 -4.66 -2.26
C VAL A 8 -10.56 -5.52 -1.03
N THR A 9 -11.20 -6.68 -0.96
CA THR A 9 -11.09 -7.61 0.18
C THR A 9 -10.50 -8.97 -0.20
N ASP A 10 -10.41 -9.29 -1.50
CA ASP A 10 -9.83 -10.54 -1.99
C ASP A 10 -8.29 -10.50 -1.88
N PRO A 11 -7.67 -11.41 -1.11
CA PRO A 11 -6.21 -11.49 -1.02
C PRO A 11 -5.51 -11.73 -2.37
N ALA A 12 -6.15 -12.40 -3.32
CA ALA A 12 -5.58 -12.64 -4.64
C ALA A 12 -5.50 -11.34 -5.45
N GLU A 13 -6.57 -10.54 -5.44
CA GLU A 13 -6.62 -9.23 -6.08
C GLU A 13 -5.60 -8.27 -5.44
N ILE A 14 -5.50 -8.27 -4.10
CA ILE A 14 -4.49 -7.47 -3.38
C ILE A 14 -3.07 -7.88 -3.81
N THR A 15 -2.80 -9.19 -3.90
CA THR A 15 -1.48 -9.68 -4.31
C THR A 15 -1.13 -9.25 -5.74
N GLU A 16 -2.08 -9.36 -6.67
CA GLU A 16 -1.89 -8.90 -8.05
C GLU A 16 -1.57 -7.40 -8.11
N MET A 17 -2.29 -6.57 -7.34
CA MET A 17 -2.02 -5.15 -7.24
C MET A 17 -0.61 -4.86 -6.72
N MET A 18 -0.18 -5.56 -5.67
CA MET A 18 1.15 -5.40 -5.08
C MET A 18 2.26 -5.78 -6.07
N THR A 19 2.10 -6.86 -6.85
CA THR A 19 3.08 -7.30 -7.86
C THR A 19 3.22 -6.32 -9.03
N ARG A 20 2.17 -5.54 -9.34
CA ARG A 20 2.19 -4.55 -10.43
C ARG A 20 2.71 -3.18 -10.01
N CYS A 21 2.86 -2.92 -8.72
CA CYS A 21 3.30 -1.63 -8.22
C CYS A 21 4.83 -1.53 -8.19
N GLU A 22 5.36 -0.41 -8.65
CA GLU A 22 6.82 -0.17 -8.71
C GLU A 22 7.33 0.69 -7.54
N VAL A 23 6.46 1.53 -6.96
CA VAL A 23 6.80 2.51 -5.93
C VAL A 23 5.78 2.49 -4.81
N LEU A 24 6.26 2.54 -3.56
CA LEU A 24 5.44 2.68 -2.37
C LEU A 24 5.64 4.07 -1.75
N HIS A 25 4.54 4.74 -1.43
CA HIS A 25 4.57 6.01 -0.68
C HIS A 25 4.41 5.72 0.81
N LEU A 26 5.51 5.74 1.55
CA LEU A 26 5.51 5.48 2.98
C LEU A 26 5.19 6.77 3.73
N ALA A 27 4.08 6.79 4.47
CA ALA A 27 3.75 7.88 5.38
C ALA A 27 4.36 7.59 6.77
N LEU A 28 5.29 8.44 7.19
CA LEU A 28 5.92 8.41 8.49
C LEU A 28 5.24 9.42 9.41
N ASN A 29 4.88 8.99 10.61
CA ASN A 29 4.39 9.89 11.64
C ASN A 29 5.59 10.67 12.21
N THR A 30 5.52 11.99 12.14
CA THR A 30 6.48 12.90 12.80
C THR A 30 5.69 13.95 13.58
N ASP A 31 6.36 14.66 14.50
CA ASP A 31 5.72 15.44 15.55
C ASP A 31 4.71 16.50 15.06
N THR A 32 4.94 17.08 13.89
CA THR A 32 4.14 18.23 13.41
C THR A 32 3.41 17.95 12.10
N VAL A 33 4.00 17.14 11.21
CA VAL A 33 3.39 16.78 9.92
C VAL A 33 3.79 15.36 9.52
N PRO A 34 2.92 14.59 8.86
CA PRO A 34 3.32 13.32 8.28
C PRO A 34 4.34 13.54 7.16
N TYR A 35 5.38 12.72 7.12
CA TYR A 35 6.38 12.73 6.05
C TYR A 35 6.07 11.62 5.03
N ILE A 36 5.94 11.95 3.75
CA ILE A 36 5.62 10.98 2.69
C ILE A 36 6.86 10.74 1.84
N LEU A 37 7.37 9.51 1.84
CA LEU A 37 8.58 9.11 1.11
C LEU A 37 8.25 8.09 0.00
N PRO A 38 8.52 8.38 -1.28
CA PRO A 38 8.50 7.36 -2.32
C PRO A 38 9.74 6.45 -2.19
N VAL A 39 9.51 5.15 -2.09
CA VAL A 39 10.57 4.14 -2.03
C VAL A 39 10.30 3.02 -3.04
N ASN A 40 11.38 2.45 -3.57
CA ASN A 40 11.31 1.18 -4.28
C ASN A 40 11.04 0.07 -3.26
N PHE A 41 10.22 -0.92 -3.63
CA PHE A 41 9.88 -2.02 -2.74
C PHE A 41 9.68 -3.32 -3.54
N GLU A 42 9.75 -4.44 -2.82
CA GLU A 42 9.39 -5.78 -3.31
C GLU A 42 8.35 -6.35 -2.31
N TRP A 43 7.41 -7.16 -2.81
CA TRP A 43 6.40 -7.82 -1.99
C TRP A 43 6.60 -9.33 -1.99
N SER A 44 6.64 -9.94 -0.80
CA SER A 44 6.69 -11.40 -0.63
C SER A 44 5.73 -11.83 0.48
N ARG A 45 4.93 -12.88 0.22
CA ARG A 45 4.07 -13.48 1.24
C ARG A 45 4.72 -14.76 1.75
N THR A 46 4.94 -14.84 3.06
CA THR A 46 5.35 -16.07 3.73
C THR A 46 4.09 -16.87 4.08
N GLU A 47 4.08 -18.16 3.77
CA GLU A 47 3.00 -19.10 4.12
C GLU A 47 3.06 -19.54 5.59
#